data_AF-A0A2W4LTF1-F1
#
_entry.id   AF-A0A2W4LTF1-F1
#
_cell.length_a   1.000
_cell.length_b   1.000
_cell.length_c   1.000
_cell.angle_alpha   90.00
_cell.angle_beta   90.00
_cell.angle_gamma   90.00
#
_symmetry.space_group_name_H-M   'P 1'
#
loop_
_entity.id
_entity.type
_entity.pdbx_description
1 polymer ?
#
loop_
_entity_poly.entity_id
_entity_poly.type
_entity_poly.pdbx_seq_one_letter_code
_entity_poly.pdbx_strand_id
1 'polypeptide(L)'
;MHTAPAAGRAEHISLEAAPDVLATPAAPVRRKARATFTLASTLRGCATELSLLEDHYLGVRRIRGPQRTDYVFDLRFAHHQPVIVRRIAWGWLAITLTLLAAATVGFVGALSDTQVLWRSHGFFVGLAALLGTPGAALLCLRRTTESLQFVSAHGRAPLVSVTGGIGAGRTGQAFFVEVIKSIGAARHARPQSRQAFLRDEMREHHRLHQAGALSDEEYEAGKKRILQAHD
;
A
#
# COMPACT_ATOMS: atom_id res chain seq x y z
N MET A 1 56.97 23.78 -40.47
CA MET A 1 57.51 23.63 -39.11
C MET A 1 56.39 23.07 -38.24
N HIS A 2 56.58 21.83 -37.73
CA HIS A 2 55.93 21.13 -36.60
C HIS A 2 54.42 21.32 -36.31
N THR A 3 53.56 20.32 -36.05
CA THR A 3 53.58 18.85 -35.87
C THR A 3 52.10 18.46 -35.63
N ALA A 4 51.61 17.34 -36.18
CA ALA A 4 50.40 16.64 -35.70
C ALA A 4 50.85 15.57 -34.65
N PRO A 5 49.99 15.01 -33.75
CA PRO A 5 48.93 14.08 -34.18
C PRO A 5 47.64 13.94 -33.30
N ALA A 6 46.60 13.40 -33.95
CA ALA A 6 45.60 12.38 -33.52
C ALA A 6 44.72 12.53 -32.26
N ALA A 7 43.39 12.43 -32.51
CA ALA A 7 42.35 11.61 -31.84
C ALA A 7 41.03 12.41 -31.72
N GLY A 8 39.84 11.95 -32.12
CA GLY A 8 39.43 10.66 -32.66
C GLY A 8 38.12 10.83 -33.45
N ARG A 9 38.04 10.00 -34.48
CA ARG A 9 36.95 9.76 -35.40
C ARG A 9 35.81 9.04 -34.68
N ALA A 10 34.58 9.53 -34.82
CA ALA A 10 33.38 8.73 -34.59
C ALA A 10 32.34 9.12 -35.65
N GLU A 11 32.56 8.57 -36.83
CA GLU A 11 31.60 8.52 -37.92
C GLU A 11 30.40 7.65 -37.50
N HIS A 12 29.21 8.13 -37.84
CA HIS A 12 28.00 7.38 -38.21
C HIS A 12 27.99 5.87 -37.87
N ILE A 13 27.14 5.51 -36.90
CA ILE A 13 26.41 4.24 -36.98
C ILE A 13 24.93 4.60 -37.02
N SER A 14 24.43 4.71 -38.25
CA SER A 14 23.02 4.62 -38.58
C SER A 14 22.55 3.20 -38.19
N LEU A 15 21.95 3.05 -37.02
CA LEU A 15 21.19 1.86 -36.67
C LEU A 15 19.77 2.03 -37.20
N GLU A 16 19.58 1.61 -38.45
CA GLU A 16 18.30 1.08 -38.90
C GLU A 16 17.99 -0.17 -38.05
N ALA A 17 17.33 0.03 -36.91
CA ALA A 17 16.58 -1.00 -36.22
C ALA A 17 15.11 -0.65 -36.40
N ALA A 18 14.37 -1.57 -37.02
CA ALA A 18 12.98 -1.43 -37.39
C ALA A 18 12.11 -0.77 -36.30
N PRO A 19 11.13 0.08 -36.67
CA PRO A 19 10.24 0.71 -35.72
C PRO A 19 9.20 -0.32 -35.29
N ASP A 20 9.54 -1.17 -34.32
CA ASP A 20 8.51 -1.90 -33.58
C ASP A 20 7.96 -0.93 -32.53
N VAL A 21 7.01 -0.13 -33.00
CA VAL A 21 6.29 0.89 -32.25
C VAL A 21 5.44 0.20 -31.17
N LEU A 22 6.05 -0.05 -30.01
CA LEU A 22 5.33 0.03 -28.75
C LEU A 22 5.84 1.27 -28.01
N ALA A 23 5.39 2.42 -28.54
CA ALA A 23 5.51 3.71 -27.89
C ALA A 23 5.11 3.56 -26.41
N THR A 24 6.10 3.66 -25.54
CA THR A 24 5.91 3.71 -24.09
C THR A 24 5.24 5.06 -23.80
N PRO A 25 3.99 5.10 -23.29
CA PRO A 25 3.32 6.38 -23.11
C PRO A 25 3.91 7.13 -21.91
N ALA A 26 4.61 8.24 -22.17
CA ALA A 26 5.18 9.15 -21.20
C ALA A 26 4.17 10.15 -20.59
N ALA A 27 2.87 9.88 -20.70
CA ALA A 27 1.79 10.62 -20.06
C ALA A 27 0.61 9.66 -19.85
N PRO A 28 -0.26 9.85 -18.84
CA PRO A 28 -1.41 8.99 -18.64
C PRO A 28 -2.32 9.15 -19.85
N VAL A 29 -2.21 8.22 -20.82
CA VAL A 29 -3.26 8.00 -21.81
C VAL A 29 -4.51 7.82 -20.99
N ARG A 30 -5.49 8.72 -21.20
CA ARG A 30 -6.75 8.77 -20.48
C ARG A 30 -7.60 7.56 -20.90
N ARG A 31 -7.15 6.37 -20.51
CA ARG A 31 -7.84 5.09 -20.74
C ARG A 31 -9.16 5.16 -20.00
N LYS A 32 -10.22 4.63 -20.60
CA LYS A 32 -11.52 4.63 -19.93
C LYS A 32 -11.46 3.70 -18.72
N ALA A 33 -12.03 4.15 -17.60
CA ALA A 33 -12.18 3.32 -16.43
C ALA A 33 -13.37 2.37 -16.63
N ARG A 34 -13.11 1.07 -16.56
CA ARG A 34 -14.14 0.01 -16.59
C ARG A 34 -14.83 -0.12 -15.23
N ALA A 35 -14.08 0.07 -14.16
CA ALA A 35 -14.59 0.05 -12.79
C ALA A 35 -13.77 0.99 -11.92
N THR A 36 -14.42 1.66 -10.97
CA THR A 36 -13.75 2.52 -10.01
C THR A 36 -14.19 2.14 -8.61
N PHE A 37 -13.24 2.10 -7.69
CA PHE A 37 -13.47 1.87 -6.27
C PHE A 37 -12.81 2.98 -5.47
N THR A 38 -13.59 3.64 -4.62
CA THR A 38 -13.09 4.69 -3.72
C THR A 38 -13.23 4.24 -2.28
N LEU A 39 -12.15 4.41 -1.52
CA LEU A 39 -12.13 4.20 -0.09
C LEU A 39 -11.65 5.49 0.57
N ALA A 40 -12.57 6.19 1.23
CA ALA A 40 -12.27 7.34 2.06
C ALA A 40 -12.36 6.96 3.54
N SER A 41 -11.38 7.37 4.32
CA SER A 41 -11.38 7.23 5.78
C SER A 41 -11.31 8.61 6.42
N THR A 42 -12.45 9.09 6.91
CA THR A 42 -12.59 10.39 7.61
C THR A 42 -11.73 10.43 8.87
N LEU A 43 -11.70 9.34 9.63
CA LEU A 43 -10.88 9.20 10.85
C LEU A 43 -9.38 9.38 10.60
N ARG A 44 -8.90 9.18 9.36
CA ARG A 44 -7.48 9.21 9.00
C ARG A 44 -7.11 10.27 7.97
N GLY A 45 -8.08 11.01 7.43
CA GLY A 45 -7.83 11.97 6.35
C GLY A 45 -7.14 11.34 5.13
N CYS A 46 -7.44 10.08 4.85
CA CYS A 46 -6.88 9.33 3.72
C CYS A 46 -8.00 8.97 2.74
N ALA A 47 -7.77 9.21 1.45
CA ALA A 47 -8.62 8.74 0.37
C ALA A 47 -7.78 7.94 -0.62
N THR A 48 -8.24 6.76 -0.99
CA THR A 48 -7.62 5.93 -2.02
C THR A 48 -8.68 5.64 -3.07
N GLU A 49 -8.37 6.00 -4.31
CA GLU A 49 -9.19 5.75 -5.49
C GLU A 49 -8.43 4.77 -6.38
N LEU A 50 -9.10 3.68 -6.74
CA LEU A 50 -8.61 2.67 -7.66
C LEU A 50 -9.49 2.68 -8.89
N SER A 51 -8.89 2.75 -10.06
CA SER A 51 -9.61 2.70 -11.34
C SER A 51 -9.03 1.57 -12.18
N LEU A 52 -9.84 0.56 -12.45
CA LEU A 52 -9.52 -0.48 -13.41
C LEU A 52 -9.71 0.10 -14.81
N LEU A 53 -8.61 0.27 -15.54
CA LEU A 53 -8.58 0.86 -16.87
C LEU A 53 -8.73 -0.23 -17.95
N GLU A 54 -9.05 0.21 -19.16
CA GLU A 54 -8.89 -0.62 -20.36
C GLU A 54 -7.45 -1.13 -20.52
N ASP A 55 -7.27 -2.22 -21.27
CA ASP A 55 -6.00 -2.94 -21.46
C ASP A 55 -5.35 -3.52 -20.19
N HIS A 56 -6.15 -3.80 -19.16
CA HIS A 56 -5.70 -4.39 -17.88
C HIS A 56 -4.68 -3.54 -17.10
N TYR A 57 -4.83 -2.22 -17.14
CA TYR A 57 -4.07 -1.33 -16.26
C TYR A 57 -4.88 -0.98 -15.01
N LEU A 58 -4.18 -0.71 -13.91
CA LEU A 58 -4.79 -0.17 -12.70
C LEU A 58 -4.25 1.23 -12.44
N GLY A 59 -5.15 2.21 -12.45
CA GLY A 59 -4.89 3.56 -11.96
C GLY A 59 -5.07 3.62 -10.45
N VAL A 60 -4.09 4.22 -9.79
CA VAL A 60 -4.07 4.40 -8.34
C VAL A 60 -3.90 5.87 -8.05
N ARG A 61 -4.88 6.44 -7.34
CA ARG A 61 -4.79 7.78 -6.79
C ARG A 61 -4.93 7.72 -5.29
N ARG A 62 -3.86 8.09 -4.60
CA ARG A 62 -3.82 8.12 -3.13
C ARG A 62 -3.63 9.55 -2.66
N ILE A 63 -4.46 9.94 -1.70
CA ILE A 63 -4.39 11.22 -1.02
C ILE A 63 -4.24 10.95 0.46
N ARG A 64 -3.14 11.40 1.05
CA ARG A 64 -2.86 11.35 2.49
C ARG A 64 -2.36 12.72 2.92
N GLY A 65 -3.25 13.51 3.54
CA GLY A 65 -2.94 14.90 3.88
C GLY A 65 -2.48 15.69 2.64
N PRO A 66 -1.32 16.38 2.67
CA PRO A 66 -0.82 17.15 1.53
C PRO A 66 -0.20 16.28 0.43
N GLN A 67 0.13 15.01 0.72
CA GLN A 67 0.76 14.12 -0.25
C GLN A 67 -0.30 13.48 -1.15
N ARG A 68 -0.20 13.77 -2.44
CA ARG A 68 -0.97 13.10 -3.50
C ARG A 68 -0.01 12.28 -4.35
N THR A 69 -0.25 10.98 -4.42
CA THR A 69 0.48 10.07 -5.31
C THR A 69 -0.50 9.54 -6.35
N ASP A 70 -0.15 9.68 -7.62
CA ASP A 70 -0.98 9.30 -8.76
C ASP A 70 -0.10 8.51 -9.74
N TYR A 71 -0.44 7.25 -9.95
CA TYR A 71 0.30 6.38 -10.86
C TYR A 71 -0.60 5.32 -11.46
N VAL A 72 -0.18 4.79 -12.60
CA VAL A 72 -0.83 3.69 -13.29
C VAL A 72 0.19 2.57 -13.40
N PHE A 73 -0.21 1.32 -13.23
CA PHE A 73 0.65 0.15 -13.47
C PHE A 73 -0.08 -0.97 -14.20
N ASP A 74 0.68 -1.86 -14.81
CA ASP A 74 0.16 -3.00 -15.58
C ASP A 74 -0.16 -4.18 -14.64
N LEU A 75 -1.40 -4.67 -14.67
CA LEU A 75 -1.86 -5.75 -13.80
C LEU A 75 -1.15 -7.09 -14.07
N ARG A 76 -0.51 -7.27 -15.23
CA ARG A 76 0.22 -8.52 -15.53
C ARG A 76 1.34 -8.81 -14.52
N PHE A 77 1.90 -7.76 -13.93
CA PHE A 77 2.97 -7.85 -12.93
C PHE A 77 2.45 -8.01 -11.52
N ALA A 78 1.15 -7.83 -11.29
CA ALA A 78 0.54 -8.00 -9.98
C ALA A 78 0.35 -9.48 -9.64
N HIS A 79 0.56 -9.81 -8.38
CA HIS A 79 0.26 -11.13 -7.84
C HIS A 79 -1.26 -11.29 -7.67
N HIS A 80 -1.77 -12.47 -8.06
CA HIS A 80 -3.19 -12.81 -8.04
C HIS A 80 -3.79 -12.91 -6.63
N GLN A 81 -2.98 -13.19 -5.61
CA GLN A 81 -3.40 -13.18 -4.21
C GLN A 81 -3.00 -11.86 -3.56
N PRO A 82 -3.97 -11.01 -3.16
CA PRO A 82 -3.67 -9.82 -2.38
C PRO A 82 -3.26 -10.21 -0.95
N VAL A 83 -2.29 -9.49 -0.40
CA VAL A 83 -1.77 -9.71 0.96
C VAL A 83 -2.49 -8.78 1.93
N ILE A 84 -3.06 -9.34 3.00
CA ILE A 84 -3.67 -8.56 4.08
C ILE A 84 -2.60 -8.26 5.13
N VAL A 85 -2.26 -7.00 5.31
CA VAL A 85 -1.31 -6.53 6.32
C VAL A 85 -2.07 -5.78 7.41
N ARG A 86 -2.06 -6.35 8.63
CA ARG A 86 -2.70 -5.75 9.81
C ARG A 86 -1.64 -5.18 10.75
N ARG A 87 -1.80 -3.93 11.14
CA ARG A 87 -0.99 -3.27 12.17
C ARG A 87 -1.91 -2.97 13.35
N ILE A 88 -1.84 -3.80 14.38
CA ILE A 88 -2.62 -3.65 15.61
C ILE A 88 -1.85 -2.76 16.58
N ALA A 89 -2.52 -1.76 17.15
CA ALA A 89 -1.93 -0.84 18.12
C ALA A 89 -1.88 -1.47 19.52
N TRP A 90 -1.11 -2.54 19.68
CA TRP A 90 -1.03 -3.34 20.92
C TRP A 90 -0.80 -2.52 22.19
N GLY A 91 0.04 -1.48 22.13
CA GLY A 91 0.26 -0.60 23.28
C GLY A 91 -1.00 0.13 23.73
N TRP A 92 -1.79 0.67 22.80
CA TRP A 92 -3.06 1.34 23.12
C TRP A 92 -4.14 0.35 23.56
N LEU A 93 -4.12 -0.87 23.01
CA LEU A 93 -4.98 -1.96 23.46
C LEU A 93 -4.67 -2.32 24.92
N ALA A 94 -3.39 -2.48 25.26
CA ALA A 94 -2.95 -2.74 26.63
C ALA A 94 -3.36 -1.60 27.58
N ILE A 95 -3.13 -0.33 27.20
CA ILE A 95 -3.56 0.83 28.01
C ILE A 95 -5.08 0.80 28.26
N THR A 96 -5.87 0.54 27.23
CA THR A 96 -7.33 0.45 27.35
C THR A 96 -7.72 -0.66 28.33
N LEU A 97 -7.07 -1.83 28.23
CA LEU A 97 -7.33 -2.96 29.13
C LEU A 97 -6.90 -2.65 30.57
N THR A 98 -5.76 -1.98 30.77
CA THR A 98 -5.29 -1.58 32.10
C THR A 98 -6.20 -0.53 32.75
N LEU A 99 -6.71 0.43 31.96
CA LEU A 99 -7.67 1.42 32.46
C LEU A 99 -8.99 0.76 32.85
N LEU A 100 -9.47 -0.20 32.06
CA LEU A 100 -10.67 -0.95 32.39
C LEU A 100 -10.47 -1.77 33.67
N ALA A 101 -9.34 -2.46 33.81
CA ALA A 101 -9.01 -3.21 35.03
C ALA A 101 -8.90 -2.30 36.26
N ALA A 102 -8.24 -1.14 36.14
CA ALA A 102 -8.14 -0.16 37.21
C ALA A 102 -9.51 0.42 37.59
N ALA A 103 -10.40 0.63 36.62
CA ALA A 103 -11.78 1.02 36.88
C ALA A 103 -12.51 -0.05 37.69
N THR A 104 -12.44 -1.31 37.26
CA THR A 104 -13.08 -2.43 37.96
C THR A 104 -12.54 -2.58 39.40
N VAL A 105 -11.22 -2.56 39.59
CA VAL A 105 -10.61 -2.67 40.92
C VAL A 105 -10.97 -1.47 41.80
N GLY A 106 -10.95 -0.25 41.26
CA GLY A 106 -11.33 0.96 41.99
C GLY A 106 -12.77 0.94 42.47
N PHE A 107 -13.71 0.52 41.61
CA PHE A 107 -15.13 0.42 41.98
C PHE A 107 -15.40 -0.75 42.93
N VAL A 108 -14.82 -1.93 42.71
CA VAL A 108 -14.99 -3.07 43.63
C VAL A 108 -14.40 -2.74 45.01
N GLY A 109 -13.23 -2.10 45.06
CA GLY A 109 -12.64 -1.65 46.32
C GLY A 109 -13.50 -0.62 47.05
N ALA A 110 -14.03 0.37 46.32
CA ALA A 110 -14.92 1.40 46.88
C ALA A 110 -16.25 0.84 47.40
N LEU A 111 -16.79 -0.21 46.78
CA LEU A 111 -18.00 -0.89 47.23
C LEU A 111 -17.76 -1.85 48.41
N SER A 112 -16.51 -2.31 48.59
CA SER A 112 -16.12 -3.19 49.71
C SER A 112 -15.73 -2.40 50.96
N ASP A 113 -15.50 -1.09 50.83
CA ASP A 113 -15.20 -0.18 51.92
C ASP A 113 -16.50 0.25 52.63
N THR A 114 -16.49 0.29 53.96
CA THR A 114 -17.65 0.71 54.78
C THR A 114 -17.78 2.23 54.88
N GLN A 115 -16.81 2.97 54.33
CA GLN A 115 -16.81 4.42 54.20
C GLN A 115 -17.86 4.90 53.18
N VAL A 116 -18.31 6.16 53.31
CA VAL A 116 -19.14 6.81 52.28
C VAL A 116 -18.35 6.83 50.95
N LEU A 117 -18.94 6.31 49.88
CA LEU A 117 -18.34 6.16 48.53
C LEU A 117 -17.47 7.35 48.09
N TRP A 118 -17.95 8.58 48.31
CA TRP A 118 -17.31 9.84 47.93
C TRP A 118 -16.04 10.20 48.72
N ARG A 119 -15.73 9.47 49.80
CA ARG A 119 -14.49 9.60 50.57
C ARG A 119 -13.45 8.54 50.21
N SER A 120 -13.84 7.52 49.44
CA SER A 120 -12.92 6.46 49.04
C SER A 120 -12.02 6.95 47.90
N HIS A 121 -10.70 6.81 48.06
CA HIS A 121 -9.74 7.11 47.01
C HIS A 121 -9.93 6.19 45.79
N GLY A 122 -10.41 4.95 46.03
CA GLY A 122 -10.71 3.97 44.98
C GLY A 122 -11.81 4.43 44.01
N PHE A 123 -12.82 5.16 44.49
CA PHE A 123 -13.89 5.69 43.64
C PHE A 123 -13.37 6.72 42.62
N PHE A 124 -12.52 7.67 43.05
CA PHE A 124 -11.95 8.67 42.15
C PHE A 124 -10.97 8.06 41.13
N VAL A 125 -10.14 7.10 41.56
CA VAL A 125 -9.27 6.34 40.63
C VAL A 125 -10.10 5.57 39.62
N GLY A 126 -11.17 4.90 40.07
CA GLY A 126 -12.06 4.15 39.20
C GLY A 126 -12.79 5.03 38.19
N LEU A 127 -13.28 6.19 38.64
CA LEU A 127 -13.96 7.18 37.79
C LEU A 127 -13.01 7.78 36.76
N ALA A 128 -11.80 8.18 37.17
CA ALA A 128 -10.79 8.72 36.25
C ALA A 128 -10.38 7.68 35.19
N ALA A 129 -10.18 6.42 35.60
CA ALA A 129 -9.84 5.35 34.68
C ALA A 129 -10.99 5.05 33.68
N LEU A 130 -12.23 5.07 34.16
CA LEU A 130 -13.42 4.89 33.32
C LEU A 130 -13.54 6.00 32.28
N LEU A 131 -13.32 7.26 32.67
CA LEU A 131 -13.34 8.42 31.76
C LEU A 131 -12.18 8.41 30.75
N GLY A 132 -11.00 7.88 31.13
CA GLY A 132 -9.85 7.75 30.23
C GLY A 132 -9.99 6.62 29.20
N THR A 133 -10.74 5.56 29.53
CA THR A 133 -10.95 4.38 28.68
C THR A 133 -11.45 4.71 27.27
N PRO A 134 -12.49 5.53 27.05
CA PRO A 134 -12.95 5.87 25.69
C PRO A 134 -11.88 6.60 24.86
N GLY A 135 -11.05 7.45 25.49
CA GLY A 135 -9.94 8.12 24.81
C GLY A 135 -8.88 7.14 24.33
N ALA A 136 -8.45 6.23 25.21
CA ALA A 136 -7.50 5.17 24.86
C ALA A 136 -8.05 4.21 23.80
N ALA A 137 -9.32 3.83 23.90
CA ALA A 137 -10.01 2.98 22.94
C ALA A 137 -10.09 3.64 21.56
N LEU A 138 -10.43 4.93 21.51
CA LEU A 138 -10.49 5.69 20.26
C LEU A 138 -9.11 5.82 19.61
N LEU A 139 -8.05 6.05 20.39
CA LEU A 139 -6.67 6.05 19.89
C LEU A 139 -6.24 4.67 19.39
N CYS A 140 -6.62 3.59 20.09
CA CYS A 140 -6.40 2.22 19.66
C CYS A 140 -7.05 1.94 18.31
N LEU A 141 -8.32 2.31 18.13
CA LEU A 141 -9.07 2.17 16.88
C LEU A 141 -8.46 3.00 15.74
N ARG A 142 -8.07 4.25 16.03
CA ARG A 142 -7.43 5.10 15.01
C ARG A 142 -6.09 4.54 14.55
N ARG A 143 -5.28 4.00 15.47
CA ARG A 143 -3.95 3.44 15.19
C ARG A 143 -3.98 2.02 14.63
N THR A 144 -5.05 1.26 14.86
CA THR A 144 -5.17 -0.11 14.35
C THR A 144 -5.59 -0.10 12.88
N THR A 145 -4.67 -0.45 11.98
CA THR A 145 -4.88 -0.37 10.53
C THR A 145 -4.94 -1.74 9.90
N GLU A 146 -5.88 -1.96 8.99
CA GLU A 146 -5.88 -3.08 8.07
C GLU A 146 -5.62 -2.54 6.67
N SER A 147 -4.60 -3.05 6.00
CA SER A 147 -4.26 -2.68 4.63
C SER A 147 -4.28 -3.90 3.73
N LEU A 148 -4.98 -3.79 2.60
CA LEU A 148 -4.93 -4.77 1.53
C LEU A 148 -3.88 -4.32 0.52
N GLN A 149 -2.88 -5.17 0.26
CA GLN A 149 -1.77 -4.85 -0.62
C GLN A 149 -1.76 -5.79 -1.82
N PHE A 150 -1.68 -5.25 -3.03
CA PHE A 150 -1.28 -6.03 -4.19
C PHE A 150 0.22 -5.89 -4.35
N VAL A 151 0.90 -7.01 -4.40
CA VAL A 151 2.35 -7.08 -4.53
C VAL A 151 2.72 -7.51 -5.95
N SER A 152 3.94 -7.19 -6.38
CA SER A 152 4.46 -7.72 -7.64
C SER A 152 4.65 -9.23 -7.57
N ALA A 153 4.60 -9.89 -8.72
CA ALA A 153 4.63 -11.35 -8.83
C ALA A 153 5.91 -11.98 -8.24
N HIS A 154 7.10 -11.50 -8.63
CA HIS A 154 8.38 -12.07 -8.16
C HIS A 154 9.07 -11.15 -7.15
N GLY A 155 9.08 -9.84 -7.41
CA GLY A 155 9.72 -8.88 -6.52
C GLY A 155 8.99 -8.67 -5.20
N ARG A 156 7.72 -9.06 -5.09
CA ARG A 156 6.84 -8.81 -3.93
C ARG A 156 6.88 -7.34 -3.47
N ALA A 157 7.09 -6.40 -4.40
CA ALA A 157 7.05 -4.98 -4.10
C ALA A 157 5.58 -4.53 -4.00
N PRO A 158 5.20 -3.68 -3.04
CA PRO A 158 3.82 -3.24 -2.90
C PRO A 158 3.43 -2.31 -4.05
N LEU A 159 2.65 -2.82 -5.00
CA LEU A 159 2.16 -2.06 -6.15
C LEU A 159 0.97 -1.18 -5.80
N VAL A 160 0.13 -1.62 -4.86
CA VAL A 160 -0.94 -0.79 -4.32
C VAL A 160 -1.23 -1.18 -2.88
N SER A 161 -1.56 -0.19 -2.05
CA SER A 161 -1.98 -0.41 -0.67
C SER A 161 -3.29 0.34 -0.40
N VAL A 162 -4.36 -0.42 -0.23
CA VAL A 162 -5.66 0.11 0.22
C VAL A 162 -5.67 0.02 1.74
N THR A 163 -5.44 1.14 2.41
CA THR A 163 -5.43 1.20 3.88
C THR A 163 -6.79 1.65 4.41
N GLY A 164 -7.41 0.84 5.26
CA GLY A 164 -8.69 1.16 5.90
C GLY A 164 -8.73 0.80 7.39
N GLY A 165 -9.89 1.02 8.00
CA GLY A 165 -10.21 0.46 9.32
C GLY A 165 -10.36 -1.06 9.27
N ILE A 166 -10.49 -1.69 10.43
CA ILE A 166 -10.79 -3.12 10.52
C ILE A 166 -12.06 -3.41 9.71
N GLY A 167 -12.01 -4.38 8.80
CA GLY A 167 -13.15 -4.77 7.96
C GLY A 167 -13.33 -3.95 6.68
N ALA A 168 -12.53 -2.91 6.42
CA ALA A 168 -12.60 -2.12 5.18
C ALA A 168 -12.29 -2.96 3.93
N GLY A 169 -11.56 -4.07 4.07
CA GLY A 169 -11.31 -5.02 2.99
C GLY A 169 -12.60 -5.66 2.44
N ARG A 170 -13.68 -5.73 3.24
CA ARG A 170 -14.98 -6.29 2.80
C ARG A 170 -15.75 -5.34 1.90
N THR A 171 -15.60 -4.02 2.10
CA THR A 171 -16.34 -2.99 1.35
C THR A 171 -16.01 -3.00 -0.16
N GLY A 172 -14.82 -3.46 -0.54
CA GLY A 172 -14.35 -3.52 -1.93
C GLY A 172 -14.27 -4.92 -2.52
N GLN A 173 -14.82 -5.95 -1.86
CA GLN A 173 -14.58 -7.35 -2.24
C GLN A 173 -14.92 -7.64 -3.71
N ALA A 174 -16.07 -7.17 -4.21
CA ALA A 174 -16.47 -7.36 -5.60
C ALA A 174 -15.48 -6.72 -6.59
N PHE A 175 -14.99 -5.51 -6.29
CA PHE A 175 -13.98 -4.83 -7.09
C PHE A 175 -12.65 -5.60 -7.08
N PHE A 176 -12.19 -6.07 -5.93
CA PHE A 176 -10.94 -6.84 -5.85
C PHE A 176 -11.04 -8.18 -6.58
N VAL A 177 -12.19 -8.85 -6.56
CA VAL A 177 -12.43 -10.04 -7.38
C VAL A 177 -12.30 -9.71 -8.87
N GLU A 178 -12.81 -8.56 -9.31
CA GLU A 178 -12.68 -8.10 -10.69
C GLU A 178 -11.23 -7.76 -11.09
N VAL A 179 -10.47 -7.17 -10.16
CA VAL A 179 -9.02 -6.96 -10.34
C VAL A 179 -8.29 -8.30 -10.49
N ILE A 180 -8.58 -9.28 -9.64
CA ILE A 180 -7.96 -10.61 -9.72
C ILE A 180 -8.26 -11.31 -11.05
N LYS A 181 -9.52 -11.24 -11.52
CA LYS A 181 -9.90 -11.74 -12.86
C LYS A 181 -9.12 -11.01 -13.97
N SER A 182 -8.98 -9.69 -13.83
CA SER A 182 -8.25 -8.86 -14.79
C SER A 182 -6.74 -9.17 -14.81
N ILE A 183 -6.13 -9.52 -13.67
CA ILE A 183 -4.74 -10.01 -13.61
C ILE A 183 -4.59 -11.29 -14.42
N GLY A 184 -5.49 -12.26 -14.22
CA GLY A 184 -5.49 -13.51 -14.99
C GLY A 184 -5.63 -13.26 -16.48
N ALA A 185 -6.61 -12.44 -16.87
CA ALA A 185 -6.84 -12.07 -18.26
C ALA A 185 -5.64 -11.34 -18.90
N ALA A 186 -4.99 -10.42 -18.17
CA ALA A 186 -3.80 -9.71 -18.64
C ALA A 186 -2.65 -10.66 -18.98
N ARG A 187 -2.41 -11.65 -18.11
CA ARG A 187 -1.34 -12.65 -18.30
C ARG A 187 -1.66 -13.59 -19.47
N HIS A 188 -2.92 -13.94 -19.67
CA HIS A 188 -3.35 -14.74 -20.82
C HIS A 188 -3.30 -13.97 -22.14
N ALA A 189 -3.64 -12.67 -22.13
CA ALA A 189 -3.63 -11.84 -23.33
C ALA A 189 -2.20 -11.59 -23.87
N ARG A 190 -1.19 -11.62 -23.00
CA ARG A 190 0.21 -11.39 -23.36
C ARG A 190 1.13 -12.42 -22.69
N PRO A 191 1.18 -13.65 -23.20
CA PRO A 191 2.10 -14.66 -22.70
C PRO A 191 3.54 -14.21 -22.98
N GLN A 192 4.39 -14.28 -21.95
CA GLN A 192 5.80 -13.93 -22.04
C GLN A 192 6.65 -15.07 -21.48
N SER A 193 7.87 -15.22 -22.00
CA SER A 193 8.87 -16.08 -21.38
C SER A 193 9.24 -15.55 -19.99
N ARG A 194 9.69 -16.43 -19.10
CA ARG A 194 10.06 -16.06 -17.73
C ARG A 194 11.10 -14.93 -17.70
N GLN A 195 12.13 -14.99 -18.55
CA GLN A 195 13.16 -13.96 -18.62
C GLN A 195 12.62 -12.60 -19.10
N ALA A 196 11.76 -12.59 -20.13
CA ALA A 196 11.12 -11.36 -20.59
C ALA A 196 10.22 -10.76 -19.51
N PHE A 197 9.48 -11.60 -18.78
CA PHE A 197 8.62 -11.17 -17.68
C PHE A 197 9.42 -10.52 -16.54
N LEU A 198 10.52 -11.15 -16.08
CA LEU A 198 11.36 -10.62 -15.00
C LEU A 198 12.02 -9.29 -15.39
N ARG A 199 12.49 -9.17 -16.63
CA ARG A 199 13.06 -7.93 -17.16
C ARG A 199 12.01 -6.81 -17.18
N ASP A 200 10.83 -7.10 -17.69
CA ASP A 200 9.77 -6.11 -17.79
C ASP A 200 9.20 -5.74 -16.39
N GLU A 201 9.16 -6.69 -15.44
CA GLU A 201 8.82 -6.44 -14.03
C GLU A 201 9.84 -5.49 -13.37
N MET A 202 11.14 -5.69 -13.62
CA MET A 202 12.19 -4.79 -13.12
C MET A 202 12.07 -3.38 -13.69
N ARG A 203 11.74 -3.25 -14.99
CA ARG A 203 11.47 -1.94 -15.62
C ARG A 203 10.28 -1.25 -14.99
N GLU A 204 9.22 -2.00 -14.69
CA GLU A 204 8.03 -1.46 -14.04
C GLU A 204 8.32 -1.00 -12.61
N HIS A 205 9.10 -1.76 -11.83
CA HIS A 205 9.55 -1.33 -10.50
C HIS A 205 10.34 -0.03 -10.54
N HIS A 206 11.24 0.11 -11.51
CA HIS A 206 12.01 1.34 -11.67
C HIS A 206 11.12 2.53 -12.02
N ARG A 207 10.14 2.35 -12.89
CA ARG A 207 9.16 3.39 -13.23
C ARG A 207 8.30 3.79 -12.03
N LEU A 208 7.86 2.83 -11.23
CA LEU A 208 7.07 3.08 -10.03
C LEU A 208 7.86 3.79 -8.93
N HIS A 209 9.15 3.45 -8.80
CA HIS A 209 10.08 4.16 -7.92
C HIS A 209 10.24 5.62 -8.34
N GLN A 210 10.49 5.89 -9.63
CA GLN A 210 10.58 7.27 -10.16
C GLN A 210 9.27 8.06 -9.97
N ALA A 211 8.12 7.39 -10.04
CA ALA A 211 6.80 8.00 -9.81
C ALA A 211 6.49 8.24 -8.31
N GLY A 212 7.40 7.87 -7.39
CA GLY A 212 7.18 7.98 -5.95
C GLY A 212 6.14 7.00 -5.40
N ALA A 213 5.80 5.95 -6.16
CA ALA A 213 4.87 4.90 -5.74
C ALA A 213 5.55 3.85 -4.83
N LEU A 214 6.85 3.61 -5.05
CA LEU A 214 7.70 2.74 -4.24
C LEU A 214 8.76 3.58 -3.52
N SER A 215 9.02 3.28 -2.26
CA SER A 215 10.19 3.81 -1.53
C SER A 215 11.50 3.15 -1.98
N ASP A 216 12.64 3.77 -1.67
CA ASP A 216 13.97 3.23 -1.98
C ASP A 216 14.16 1.81 -1.39
N GLU A 217 13.70 1.62 -0.15
CA GLU A 217 13.77 0.32 0.54
C GLU A 217 12.94 -0.76 -0.19
N GLU A 218 11.73 -0.41 -0.61
CA GLU A 218 10.83 -1.32 -1.33
C GLU A 218 11.38 -1.68 -2.72
N TYR A 219 11.96 -0.71 -3.42
CA TYR A 219 12.58 -0.91 -4.73
C TYR A 219 13.79 -1.86 -4.63
N GLU A 220 14.73 -1.59 -3.73
CA GLU A 220 15.93 -2.42 -3.58
C GLU A 220 15.61 -3.82 -3.06
N ALA A 221 14.65 -3.95 -2.13
CA ALA A 221 14.17 -5.27 -1.68
C ALA A 221 13.52 -6.06 -2.82
N GLY A 222 12.72 -5.40 -3.67
CA GLY A 222 12.11 -6.02 -4.84
C GLY A 222 13.13 -6.47 -5.87
N LYS A 223 14.12 -5.62 -6.16
CA LYS A 223 15.23 -5.90 -7.09
C LYS A 223 16.01 -7.14 -6.66
N LYS A 224 16.39 -7.26 -5.39
CA LYS A 224 17.09 -8.43 -4.84
C LYS A 224 16.30 -9.73 -5.06
N ARG A 225 14.98 -9.71 -4.83
CA ARG A 225 14.12 -10.90 -5.01
C ARG A 225 13.96 -11.29 -6.49
N ILE A 226 13.86 -10.31 -7.39
CA ILE A 226 13.77 -10.58 -8.84
C ILE A 226 15.08 -11.20 -9.34
N LEU A 227 16.23 -10.70 -8.87
CA LEU A 227 17.54 -11.27 -9.22
C LEU A 227 17.69 -12.70 -8.69
N GLN A 228 17.27 -12.98 -7.45
CA GLN A 228 17.24 -14.35 -6.92
C GLN A 228 16.31 -15.29 -7.70
N ALA A 229 15.28 -14.76 -8.36
CA ALA A 229 14.38 -15.54 -9.21
C ALA A 229 14.89 -15.72 -10.65
N HIS A 230 16.00 -15.07 -11.00
CA HIS A 230 16.69 -15.21 -12.27
C HIS A 230 17.75 -16.33 -12.23
N ASP A 231 18.35 -16.56 -11.06
CA ASP A 231 19.26 -17.69 -10.77
C ASP A 231 18.51 -19.03 -10.66
#